data_AF-A0A3L7JUL2-F1
#
_entry.id   AF-A0A3L7JUL2-F1
#
_cell.length_a   1.000
_cell.length_b   1.000
_cell.length_c   1.000
_cell.angle_alpha   90.00
_cell.angle_beta   90.00
_cell.angle_gamma   90.00
#
_symmetry.space_group_name_H-M   'P 1'
#
loop_
_entity.id
_entity.type
_entity.pdbx_description
1 polymer ?
#
loop_
_entity_poly.entity_id
_entity_poly.type
_entity_poly.pdbx_seq_one_letter_code
_entity_poly.pdbx_strand_id
1 'polypeptide(L)'
;MDDLSESDIIYSFDVLDYQKIGNSNLKGYIDKEGKTIFLTNPNGKVVDNLNKVSDKLVDLERAIKKLHESLERDPAKDDIVIDATIQRFEFTYELSWKIMKAYLEFNGILEVPSPRKTIREAFKNGLIKEGDGWLKMLEDRNRTPHTYDEAIAVEIYNHIKDIYIHLFDALATEMNERIE
;
A
#
# COMPACT_ATOMS: atom_id res chain seq x y z
N MET A 1 10.01 33.06 -15.45
CA MET A 1 11.23 32.39 -15.93
C MET A 1 12.35 33.12 -15.20
N ASP A 2 13.21 32.40 -14.49
CA ASP A 2 14.30 32.93 -13.62
C ASP A 2 13.95 33.21 -12.15
N ASP A 3 13.65 32.16 -11.40
CA ASP A 3 13.84 32.15 -9.92
C ASP A 3 14.47 30.83 -9.42
N LEU A 4 14.63 29.84 -10.30
CA LEU A 4 15.26 28.54 -10.01
C LEU A 4 16.73 28.47 -10.44
N SER A 5 17.18 29.41 -11.30
CA SER A 5 18.54 29.50 -11.81
C SER A 5 19.54 30.07 -10.80
N GLU A 6 19.06 30.66 -9.69
CA GLU A 6 19.89 31.25 -8.63
C GLU A 6 20.01 30.34 -7.39
N SER A 7 19.47 29.12 -7.44
CA SER A 7 19.58 28.16 -6.34
C SER A 7 20.94 27.44 -6.38
N ASP A 8 21.64 27.39 -5.23
CA ASP A 8 22.87 26.62 -5.00
C ASP A 8 22.59 25.10 -4.97
N ILE A 9 21.99 24.57 -6.03
CA ILE A 9 21.75 23.15 -6.24
C ILE A 9 22.91 22.53 -7.01
N ILE A 10 23.40 21.40 -6.50
CA ILE A 10 24.54 20.65 -7.06
C ILE A 10 24.23 20.12 -8.47
N TYR A 11 22.94 20.08 -8.85
CA TYR A 11 22.45 19.56 -10.12
C TYR A 11 21.55 20.58 -10.82
N SER A 12 21.77 20.77 -12.13
CA SER A 12 20.83 21.43 -13.03
C SER A 12 19.71 20.46 -13.41
N PHE A 13 18.46 20.90 -13.36
CA PHE A 13 17.32 20.11 -13.85
C PHE A 13 16.45 20.93 -14.81
N ASP A 14 15.93 20.26 -15.83
CA ASP A 14 14.92 20.81 -16.73
C ASP A 14 13.52 20.36 -16.30
N VAL A 15 12.58 21.30 -16.22
CA VAL A 15 11.17 20.97 -15.97
C VAL A 15 10.46 20.82 -17.30
N LEU A 16 9.95 19.62 -17.56
CA LEU A 16 9.25 19.28 -18.80
C LEU A 16 7.82 18.84 -18.50
N ASP A 17 6.86 19.28 -19.32
CA ASP A 17 5.50 18.74 -19.31
C ASP A 17 5.51 17.40 -20.06
N TYR A 18 5.52 16.30 -19.33
CA TYR A 18 5.62 14.94 -19.87
C TYR A 18 4.54 14.63 -20.92
N GLN A 19 3.34 15.19 -20.78
CA GLN A 19 2.24 14.96 -21.73
C GLN A 19 2.45 15.69 -23.06
N LYS A 20 3.29 16.74 -23.08
CA LYS A 20 3.63 17.51 -24.27
C LYS A 20 4.94 17.07 -24.93
N ILE A 21 5.59 16.02 -24.42
CA ILE A 21 6.82 15.49 -25.03
C ILE A 21 6.45 14.78 -26.35
N GLY A 22 6.77 15.42 -27.47
CA GLY A 22 6.61 14.83 -28.81
C GLY A 22 7.72 13.85 -29.20
N ASN A 23 8.83 13.82 -28.47
CA ASN A 23 9.97 12.95 -28.74
C ASN A 23 9.80 11.58 -28.04
N SER A 24 9.48 10.55 -28.82
CA SER A 24 9.25 9.18 -28.33
C SER A 24 10.49 8.53 -27.70
N ASN A 25 11.69 8.85 -28.17
CA ASN A 25 12.93 8.32 -27.60
C ASN A 25 13.18 8.91 -26.22
N LEU A 26 13.05 10.25 -26.07
CA LEU A 26 13.17 10.92 -24.78
C LEU A 26 12.14 10.38 -23.79
N LYS A 27 10.89 10.22 -24.24
CA LYS A 27 9.82 9.62 -23.43
C LYS A 27 10.20 8.21 -22.97
N GLY A 28 10.73 7.37 -23.87
CA GLY A 28 11.19 6.02 -23.54
C GLY A 28 12.38 5.97 -22.57
N TYR A 29 13.31 6.93 -22.63
CA TYR A 29 14.39 7.05 -21.62
C TYR A 29 13.85 7.47 -20.25
N ILE A 30 12.93 8.44 -20.21
CA ILE A 30 12.27 8.85 -18.97
C ILE A 30 11.50 7.67 -18.35
N ASP A 31 10.81 6.88 -19.16
CA ASP A 31 10.04 5.72 -18.70
C ASP A 31 10.92 4.59 -18.16
N LYS A 32 12.14 4.44 -18.69
CA LYS A 32 13.08 3.37 -18.29
C LYS A 32 14.00 3.77 -17.15
N GLU A 33 14.48 5.00 -17.14
CA GLU A 33 15.56 5.45 -16.27
C GLU A 33 15.17 6.66 -15.40
N GLY A 34 14.08 7.33 -15.73
CA GLY A 34 13.59 8.47 -14.97
C GLY A 34 13.12 8.06 -13.57
N LYS A 35 13.51 8.82 -12.55
CA LYS A 35 12.96 8.69 -11.20
C LYS A 35 11.89 9.76 -10.98
N THR A 36 10.67 9.33 -10.66
CA THR A 36 9.58 10.25 -10.28
C THR A 36 9.87 10.84 -8.91
N ILE A 37 10.05 12.17 -8.83
CA ILE A 37 10.25 12.86 -7.54
C ILE A 37 8.90 13.30 -6.96
N PHE A 38 8.00 13.86 -7.80
CA PHE A 38 6.66 14.28 -7.43
C PHE A 38 5.69 14.08 -8.61
N LEU A 39 4.49 13.57 -8.33
CA LEU A 39 3.41 13.46 -9.30
C LEU A 39 2.27 14.41 -8.92
N THR A 40 1.72 15.17 -9.87
CA THR A 40 0.55 16.02 -9.66
C THR A 40 -0.66 15.51 -10.43
N ASN A 41 -1.86 15.67 -9.87
CA ASN A 41 -3.09 15.39 -10.60
C ASN A 41 -3.38 16.53 -11.59
N PRO A 42 -4.38 16.40 -12.48
CA PRO A 42 -4.75 17.45 -13.44
C PRO A 42 -5.09 18.82 -12.81
N ASN A 43 -5.36 18.86 -11.50
CA ASN A 43 -5.65 20.08 -10.75
C ASN A 43 -4.40 20.67 -10.06
N GLY A 44 -3.20 20.15 -10.35
CA GLY A 44 -1.93 20.61 -9.77
C GLY A 44 -1.68 20.15 -8.34
N LYS A 45 -2.51 19.27 -7.77
CA LYS A 45 -2.34 18.75 -6.40
C LYS A 45 -1.40 17.56 -6.42
N VAL A 46 -0.39 17.54 -5.54
CA VAL A 46 0.52 16.39 -5.39
C VAL A 46 -0.30 15.14 -5.06
N VAL A 47 -0.21 14.12 -5.92
CA VAL A 47 -0.94 12.85 -5.82
C VAL A 47 -0.32 12.02 -4.71
N ASP A 48 0.96 11.69 -4.84
CA ASP A 48 1.81 11.15 -3.79
C ASP A 48 3.29 11.36 -4.17
N ASN A 49 4.19 11.23 -3.20
CA ASN A 49 5.65 11.25 -3.44
C ASN A 49 6.30 10.07 -2.69
N LEU A 50 7.53 9.72 -3.04
CA LEU A 50 8.21 8.55 -2.48
C LEU A 50 8.31 8.61 -0.95
N ASN A 51 8.52 9.80 -0.38
CA ASN A 51 8.55 10.01 1.07
C ASN A 51 7.21 9.63 1.73
N LYS A 52 6.07 10.01 1.14
CA LYS A 52 4.75 9.63 1.65
C LYS A 52 4.48 8.13 1.54
N VAL A 53 4.99 7.47 0.49
CA VAL A 53 4.90 6.00 0.39
C VAL A 53 5.75 5.35 1.49
N SER A 54 6.95 5.88 1.73
CA SER A 54 7.84 5.43 2.82
C SER A 54 7.20 5.62 4.20
N ASP A 55 6.58 6.77 4.48
CA ASP A 55 5.90 7.01 5.76
C ASP A 55 4.75 6.01 5.99
N LYS A 56 3.97 5.72 4.94
CA LYS A 56 2.91 4.70 4.98
C LYS A 56 3.46 3.29 5.22
N LEU A 57 4.65 2.99 4.70
CA LEU A 57 5.31 1.70 4.93
C LEU A 57 5.66 1.53 6.40
N VAL A 58 6.25 2.55 7.01
CA VAL A 58 6.59 2.53 8.44
C VAL A 58 5.33 2.32 9.30
N ASP A 59 4.21 2.96 8.96
CA ASP A 59 2.95 2.77 9.66
C ASP A 59 2.38 1.36 9.47
N LEU A 60 2.47 0.81 8.24
CA LEU A 60 2.07 -0.57 7.96
C LEU A 60 2.91 -1.57 8.77
N GLU A 61 4.23 -1.42 8.81
CA GLU A 61 5.12 -2.32 9.57
C GLU A 61 4.80 -2.31 11.07
N ARG A 62 4.52 -1.13 11.64
CA ARG A 62 4.07 -1.02 13.03
C ARG A 62 2.74 -1.74 13.26
N ALA A 63 1.82 -1.65 12.30
CA ALA A 63 0.53 -2.31 12.38
C ALA A 63 0.65 -3.85 12.29
N ILE A 64 1.48 -4.34 11.37
CA ILE A 64 1.84 -5.76 11.22
C ILE A 64 2.47 -6.28 12.50
N LYS A 65 3.44 -5.56 13.07
CA LYS A 65 4.07 -5.94 14.35
C LYS A 65 3.04 -6.10 15.46
N LYS A 66 2.11 -5.13 15.60
CA LYS A 66 1.02 -5.25 16.59
C LYS A 66 0.14 -6.46 16.31
N LEU A 67 -0.14 -6.78 15.05
CA LEU A 67 -0.94 -7.96 14.71
C LEU A 67 -0.23 -9.26 15.13
N HIS A 68 1.07 -9.38 14.89
CA HIS A 68 1.90 -10.49 15.41
C HIS A 68 1.82 -10.59 16.94
N GLU A 69 2.00 -9.48 17.67
CA GLU A 69 1.93 -9.45 19.14
C GLU A 69 0.57 -9.95 19.70
N SER A 70 -0.53 -9.79 18.95
CA SER A 70 -1.83 -10.36 19.37
C SER A 70 -1.94 -11.84 19.06
N LEU A 71 -1.35 -12.31 17.96
CA LEU A 71 -1.36 -13.72 17.56
C LEU A 71 -0.46 -14.60 18.44
N GLU A 72 0.53 -14.02 19.10
CA GLU A 72 1.36 -14.69 20.12
C GLU A 72 0.60 -14.98 21.42
N ARG A 73 -0.56 -14.35 21.64
CA ARG A 73 -1.38 -14.58 22.83
C ARG A 73 -2.31 -15.76 22.64
N ASP A 74 -2.55 -16.48 23.73
CA ASP A 74 -3.41 -17.66 23.76
C ASP A 74 -4.88 -17.23 23.93
N PRO A 75 -5.73 -17.35 22.89
CA PRO A 75 -7.14 -16.95 22.99
C PRO A 75 -7.95 -17.84 23.92
N ALA A 76 -7.47 -19.04 24.29
CA ALA A 76 -8.17 -19.90 25.24
C ALA A 76 -8.06 -19.40 26.70
N LYS A 77 -7.18 -18.42 26.94
CA LYS A 77 -6.94 -17.84 28.28
C LYS A 77 -7.53 -16.44 28.44
N ASP A 78 -7.90 -15.79 27.35
CA ASP A 78 -8.35 -14.40 27.32
C ASP A 78 -9.22 -14.20 26.06
N ASP A 79 -10.53 -14.13 26.26
CA ASP A 79 -11.53 -13.97 25.19
C ASP A 79 -11.34 -12.66 24.41
N ILE A 80 -10.78 -11.63 25.05
CA ILE A 80 -10.46 -10.32 24.44
C ILE A 80 -9.38 -10.46 23.35
N VAL A 81 -8.57 -11.52 23.36
CA VAL A 81 -7.51 -11.72 22.35
C VAL A 81 -8.08 -11.79 20.93
N ILE A 82 -9.24 -12.44 20.74
CA ILE A 82 -9.87 -12.55 19.42
C ILE A 82 -10.30 -11.17 18.94
N ASP A 83 -11.03 -10.42 19.76
CA ASP A 83 -11.51 -9.06 19.44
C ASP A 83 -10.34 -8.11 19.16
N ALA A 84 -9.30 -8.15 19.99
CA ALA A 84 -8.10 -7.33 19.80
C ALA A 84 -7.37 -7.70 18.50
N THR A 85 -7.28 -8.99 18.16
CA THR A 85 -6.66 -9.46 16.91
C THR A 85 -7.46 -8.99 15.70
N ILE A 86 -8.79 -9.10 15.74
CA ILE A 86 -9.67 -8.64 14.66
C ILE A 86 -9.55 -7.12 14.48
N GLN A 87 -9.56 -6.35 15.56
CA GLN A 87 -9.37 -4.90 15.50
C GLN A 87 -8.02 -4.51 14.90
N ARG A 88 -6.96 -5.27 15.24
CA ARG A 88 -5.61 -5.08 14.68
C ARG A 88 -5.56 -5.43 13.20
N PHE A 89 -6.22 -6.51 12.81
CA PHE A 89 -6.39 -6.88 11.42
C PHE A 89 -7.08 -5.78 10.60
N GLU A 90 -8.15 -5.16 11.11
CA GLU A 90 -8.89 -4.13 10.38
C GLU A 90 -8.01 -2.93 10.00
N PHE A 91 -7.23 -2.40 10.94
CA PHE A 91 -6.36 -1.27 10.63
C PHE A 91 -5.15 -1.69 9.80
N THR A 92 -4.62 -2.91 9.97
CA THR A 92 -3.50 -3.42 9.15
C THR A 92 -3.94 -3.60 7.70
N TYR A 93 -5.14 -4.15 7.47
CA TYR A 93 -5.77 -4.20 6.16
C TYR A 93 -5.94 -2.80 5.56
N GLU A 94 -6.48 -1.85 6.35
CA GLU A 94 -6.72 -0.48 5.90
C GLU A 94 -5.44 0.22 5.44
N LEU A 95 -4.34 0.04 6.18
CA LEU A 95 -3.03 0.58 5.81
C LEU A 95 -2.46 -0.12 4.58
N SER A 96 -2.63 -1.45 4.48
CA SER A 96 -2.12 -2.26 3.36
C SER A 96 -2.67 -1.81 2.01
N TRP A 97 -4.00 -1.68 1.88
CA TRP A 97 -4.55 -1.26 0.59
C TRP A 97 -4.25 0.22 0.31
N LYS A 98 -4.10 1.07 1.35
CA LYS A 98 -3.69 2.48 1.17
C LYS A 98 -2.26 2.62 0.68
N ILE A 99 -1.32 1.81 1.16
CA ILE A 99 0.05 1.84 0.65
C ILE A 99 0.13 1.30 -0.77
N MET A 100 -0.56 0.19 -1.08
CA MET A 100 -0.65 -0.31 -2.45
C MET A 100 -1.19 0.76 -3.39
N LYS A 101 -2.25 1.45 -2.97
CA LYS A 101 -2.83 2.57 -3.73
C LYS A 101 -1.81 3.68 -3.96
N ALA A 102 -1.16 4.15 -2.90
CA ALA A 102 -0.16 5.22 -2.98
C ALA A 102 1.00 4.85 -3.91
N TYR A 103 1.49 3.62 -3.82
CA TYR A 103 2.55 3.11 -4.69
C TYR A 103 2.11 3.01 -6.15
N LEU A 104 0.91 2.47 -6.42
CA LEU A 104 0.37 2.38 -7.78
C LEU A 104 0.16 3.78 -8.38
N GLU A 105 -0.39 4.72 -7.62
CA GLU A 105 -0.57 6.11 -8.05
C GLU A 105 0.77 6.80 -8.32
N PHE A 106 1.78 6.58 -7.46
CA PHE A 106 3.14 7.07 -7.67
C PHE A 106 3.76 6.55 -8.98
N ASN A 107 3.47 5.30 -9.34
CA ASN A 107 3.89 4.69 -10.61
C ASN A 107 2.94 5.01 -11.80
N GLY A 108 2.06 6.00 -11.67
CA GLY A 108 1.21 6.49 -12.76
C GLY A 108 -0.10 5.73 -12.97
N ILE A 109 -0.45 4.78 -12.09
CA ILE A 109 -1.72 4.04 -12.14
C ILE A 109 -2.76 4.80 -11.29
N LEU A 110 -3.43 5.77 -11.91
CA LEU A 110 -4.26 6.76 -11.20
C LEU A 110 -5.70 6.32 -10.92
N GLU A 111 -6.20 5.26 -11.54
CA GLU A 111 -7.60 4.85 -11.40
C GLU A 111 -7.83 3.75 -10.35
N VAL A 112 -7.32 3.90 -9.13
CA VAL A 112 -7.48 2.90 -8.04
C VAL A 112 -8.26 3.46 -6.84
N PRO A 113 -9.56 3.81 -6.98
CA PRO A 113 -10.31 4.53 -5.96
C PRO A 113 -10.81 3.64 -4.81
N SER A 114 -10.81 2.32 -4.97
CA SER A 114 -11.40 1.38 -4.00
C SER A 114 -10.48 0.21 -3.70
N PRO A 115 -10.57 -0.41 -2.50
CA PRO A 115 -9.70 -1.51 -2.11
C PRO A 115 -9.72 -2.66 -3.13
N ARG A 116 -10.91 -3.03 -3.63
CA ARG A 116 -11.04 -4.08 -4.64
C ARG A 116 -10.30 -3.75 -5.95
N LYS A 117 -10.38 -2.50 -6.44
CA LYS A 117 -9.67 -2.11 -7.67
C LYS A 117 -8.16 -2.02 -7.42
N THR A 118 -7.76 -1.49 -6.26
CA THR A 118 -6.36 -1.46 -5.83
C THR A 118 -5.73 -2.84 -5.77
N ILE A 119 -6.38 -3.82 -5.11
CA ILE A 119 -5.88 -5.20 -5.03
C ILE A 119 -5.70 -5.82 -6.42
N ARG A 120 -6.66 -5.61 -7.33
CA ARG A 120 -6.57 -6.12 -8.70
C ARG A 120 -5.41 -5.51 -9.48
N GLU A 121 -5.23 -4.20 -9.40
CA GLU A 121 -4.11 -3.54 -10.06
C GLU A 121 -2.77 -3.91 -9.41
N ALA A 122 -2.71 -4.04 -8.07
CA ALA A 122 -1.52 -4.50 -7.37
C ALA A 122 -1.09 -5.88 -7.84
N PHE A 123 -2.03 -6.82 -7.97
CA PHE A 123 -1.76 -8.16 -8.49
C PHE A 123 -1.29 -8.13 -9.94
N LYS A 124 -1.99 -7.38 -10.80
CA LYS A 124 -1.64 -7.23 -12.23
C LYS A 124 -0.23 -6.65 -12.45
N ASN A 125 0.21 -5.75 -11.58
CA ASN A 125 1.53 -5.12 -11.65
C ASN A 125 2.59 -5.86 -10.82
N GLY A 126 2.27 -7.06 -10.32
CA GLY A 126 3.19 -7.91 -9.57
C GLY A 126 3.58 -7.37 -8.19
N LEU A 127 2.86 -6.38 -7.66
CA LEU A 127 3.08 -5.85 -6.31
C LEU A 127 2.63 -6.86 -5.23
N ILE A 128 1.65 -7.69 -5.55
CA ILE A 128 1.23 -8.82 -4.72
C ILE A 128 1.14 -10.07 -5.58
N LYS A 129 1.41 -11.24 -5.00
CA LYS A 129 1.40 -12.52 -5.71
C LYS A 129 0.10 -13.32 -5.52
N GLU A 130 -0.57 -13.17 -4.38
CA GLU A 130 -1.75 -13.96 -4.01
C GLU A 130 -3.04 -13.13 -4.08
N GLY A 131 -3.42 -12.70 -5.30
CA GLY A 131 -4.56 -11.81 -5.50
C GLY A 131 -5.89 -12.34 -4.91
N ASP A 132 -6.14 -13.65 -5.03
CA ASP A 132 -7.35 -14.28 -4.48
C ASP A 132 -7.37 -14.24 -2.94
N GLY A 133 -6.22 -14.45 -2.29
CA GLY A 133 -6.07 -14.33 -0.84
C GLY A 133 -6.40 -12.92 -0.34
N TRP A 134 -5.94 -11.89 -1.07
CA TRP A 134 -6.27 -10.50 -0.77
C TRP A 134 -7.75 -10.16 -1.01
N LEU A 135 -8.38 -10.72 -2.04
CA LEU A 135 -9.81 -10.53 -2.28
C LEU A 135 -10.66 -11.19 -1.19
N LYS A 136 -10.28 -12.40 -0.74
CA LYS A 136 -10.92 -13.08 0.38
C LYS A 136 -10.72 -12.32 1.69
N MET A 137 -9.53 -11.75 1.91
CA MET A 137 -9.24 -10.86 3.04
C MET A 137 -10.16 -9.62 3.05
N LEU A 138 -10.40 -9.00 1.89
CA LEU A 138 -11.36 -7.90 1.76
C LEU A 138 -12.78 -8.35 2.13
N GLU A 139 -13.20 -9.54 1.73
CA GLU A 139 -14.51 -10.10 2.09
C GLU A 139 -14.65 -10.28 3.60
N ASP A 140 -13.65 -10.88 4.24
CA ASP A 140 -13.67 -11.06 5.69
C ASP A 140 -13.58 -9.74 6.45
N ARG A 141 -12.82 -8.76 5.96
CA ARG A 141 -12.83 -7.40 6.50
C ARG A 141 -14.22 -6.74 6.42
N ASN A 142 -15.03 -7.05 5.41
CA ASN A 142 -16.40 -6.54 5.35
C ASN A 142 -17.35 -7.25 6.33
N ARG A 143 -16.94 -8.42 6.84
CA ARG A 143 -17.69 -9.21 7.82
C ARG A 143 -17.31 -8.89 9.27
N THR A 144 -16.21 -8.17 9.51
CA THR A 144 -15.78 -7.82 10.88
C THR A 144 -16.83 -7.07 11.72
N PRO A 145 -17.74 -6.24 11.16
CA PRO A 145 -18.82 -5.66 11.96
C PRO A 145 -19.80 -6.69 12.55
N HIS A 146 -19.79 -7.92 12.05
CA HIS A 146 -20.63 -9.03 12.51
C HIS A 146 -19.93 -9.98 13.49
N THR A 147 -18.77 -9.60 14.01
CA THR A 147 -17.95 -10.44 14.92
C THR A 147 -18.52 -10.56 16.34
N TYR A 148 -19.65 -9.93 16.62
CA TYR A 148 -20.48 -10.30 17.78
C TYR A 148 -21.01 -11.75 17.68
N ASP A 149 -21.02 -12.34 16.48
CA ASP A 149 -21.20 -13.77 16.28
C ASP A 149 -19.85 -14.49 16.44
N GLU A 150 -19.76 -15.31 17.48
CA GLU A 150 -18.54 -16.04 17.84
C GLU A 150 -18.01 -16.93 16.71
N ALA A 151 -18.90 -17.55 15.92
CA ALA A 151 -18.48 -18.39 14.80
C ALA A 151 -17.79 -17.55 13.71
N ILE A 152 -18.30 -16.35 13.44
CA ILE A 152 -17.68 -15.40 12.51
C ILE A 152 -16.35 -14.90 13.05
N ALA A 153 -16.27 -14.56 14.34
CA ALA A 153 -15.04 -14.08 14.96
C ALA A 153 -13.93 -15.14 14.92
N VAL A 154 -14.24 -16.39 15.28
CA VAL A 154 -13.29 -17.51 15.25
C VAL A 154 -12.85 -17.82 13.83
N GLU A 155 -13.76 -17.81 12.85
CA GLU A 155 -13.42 -18.02 11.43
C GLU A 155 -12.42 -16.96 10.95
N ILE A 156 -12.73 -15.67 11.16
CA ILE A 156 -11.86 -14.56 10.74
C ILE A 156 -10.52 -14.63 11.48
N TYR A 157 -10.52 -14.92 12.78
CA TYR A 157 -9.28 -15.08 13.55
C TYR A 157 -8.37 -16.16 12.97
N ASN A 158 -8.91 -17.33 12.60
CA ASN A 158 -8.13 -18.40 11.99
C ASN A 158 -7.56 -17.98 10.63
N HIS A 159 -8.35 -17.31 9.78
CA HIS A 159 -7.83 -16.78 8.52
C HIS A 159 -6.72 -15.74 8.73
N ILE A 160 -6.84 -14.87 9.76
CA ILE A 160 -5.80 -13.91 10.11
C ILE A 160 -4.50 -14.63 10.46
N LYS A 161 -4.60 -15.61 11.37
CA LYS A 161 -3.47 -16.36 11.91
C LYS A 161 -2.76 -17.21 10.87
N ASP A 162 -3.53 -17.90 10.02
CA ASP A 162 -2.98 -18.95 9.16
C ASP A 162 -2.66 -18.44 7.73
N ILE A 163 -3.27 -17.32 7.32
CA ILE A 163 -3.17 -16.81 5.94
C ILE A 163 -2.79 -15.33 5.91
N TYR A 164 -3.60 -14.44 6.51
CA TYR A 164 -3.49 -13.01 6.23
C TYR A 164 -2.22 -12.38 6.79
N ILE A 165 -1.71 -12.86 7.92
CA ILE A 165 -0.44 -12.38 8.47
C ILE A 165 0.71 -12.53 7.47
N HIS A 166 0.78 -13.66 6.78
CA HIS A 166 1.81 -13.92 5.77
C HIS A 166 1.65 -13.04 4.53
N LEU A 167 0.41 -12.74 4.13
CA LEU A 167 0.14 -11.82 3.03
C LEU A 167 0.60 -10.39 3.36
N PHE A 168 0.40 -9.94 4.60
CA PHE A 168 0.90 -8.64 5.05
C PHE A 168 2.43 -8.59 5.11
N ASP A 169 3.06 -9.63 5.65
CA ASP A 169 4.52 -9.73 5.72
C ASP A 169 5.12 -9.69 4.30
N ALA A 170 4.56 -10.46 3.36
CA ALA A 170 5.01 -10.48 1.97
C ALA A 170 4.86 -9.12 1.27
N LEU A 171 3.75 -8.40 1.53
CA LEU A 171 3.59 -7.03 1.01
C LEU A 171 4.66 -6.09 1.58
N ALA A 172 4.91 -6.14 2.89
CA ALA A 172 5.91 -5.26 3.52
C ALA A 172 7.31 -5.53 2.96
N THR A 173 7.69 -6.80 2.76
CA THR A 173 8.96 -7.17 2.12
C THR A 173 9.05 -6.62 0.69
N GLU A 174 8.03 -6.86 -0.14
CA GLU A 174 8.02 -6.39 -1.53
C GLU A 174 8.03 -4.84 -1.61
N MET A 175 7.36 -4.15 -0.69
CA MET A 175 7.37 -2.69 -0.63
C MET A 175 8.74 -2.13 -0.24
N ASN A 176 9.45 -2.77 0.69
CA ASN A 176 10.82 -2.37 1.04
C ASN A 176 11.75 -2.50 -0.17
N GLU A 177 11.71 -3.64 -0.87
CA GLU A 177 12.54 -3.88 -2.08
C GLU A 177 12.27 -2.87 -3.21
N ARG A 178 11.04 -2.33 -3.30
CA ARG A 178 10.63 -1.37 -4.35
C ARG A 178 10.91 0.09 -4.01
N ILE A 179 11.11 0.41 -2.73
CA ILE A 179 11.36 1.78 -2.25
C ILE A 179 12.86 2.04 -2.07
N GLU A 180 13.67 1.00 -1.82
CA GLU A 180 15.15 1.06 -1.87
C GLU A 180 15.69 1.43 -3.27
#